data_AF-A0A6P2P5K5-F1
#
_entry.id   AF-A0A6P2P5K5-F1
#
_cell.length_a   1.000
_cell.length_b   1.000
_cell.length_c   1.000
_cell.angle_alpha   90.00
_cell.angle_beta   90.00
_cell.angle_gamma   90.00
#
_symmetry.space_group_name_H-M   'P 1'
#
loop_
_entity.id
_entity.type
_entity.pdbx_description
1 polymer ?
#
loop_
_entity_poly.entity_id
_entity_poly.type
_entity_poly.pdbx_seq_one_letter_code
_entity_poly.pdbx_strand_id
1 'polypeptide(L)'
;MSESENTRDGSRWTLDRTSLELDLRRELAMPSRRLFNRRLLTLGGLTMLTGCTLEDDASVETFLATVSRMNDRVQAWLFSGERLAPTYTEADLTRPFPFNAYYGIDDVPHVDASTYRLVLSGRVTGKRVWALDELYALPHAEQITRHICVEGWSAIGRWGGTPFGAFLRRVGADTSAKYVGFKCADDYYESIDMPTALHPQTLLAFEYDGRRLPAEFGFPMKLRMPTKLGYKNPKHIMEMFVTDTYPGGYWVDQGYNWFGGS
;
A
#
# COMPACT_ATOMS: atom_id res chain seq x y z
N MET A 1 -47.78 47.99 38.90
CA MET A 1 -47.30 47.35 40.15
C MET A 1 -46.62 46.05 39.73
N SER A 2 -45.28 46.10 39.73
CA SER A 2 -44.29 45.01 39.60
C SER A 2 -44.39 44.04 38.41
N GLU A 3 -43.69 44.39 37.32
CA GLU A 3 -42.99 43.43 36.46
C GLU A 3 -41.64 43.04 37.11
N SER A 4 -41.25 41.78 37.03
CA SER A 4 -39.85 41.28 36.92
C SER A 4 -39.86 39.74 37.03
N GLU A 5 -39.06 38.95 36.34
CA GLU A 5 -38.21 39.13 35.17
C GLU A 5 -37.90 37.72 34.66
N ASN A 6 -37.98 37.52 33.35
CA ASN A 6 -37.64 36.28 32.67
C ASN A 6 -36.12 36.29 32.39
N THR A 7 -35.35 35.46 33.07
CA THR A 7 -33.89 35.37 32.87
C THR A 7 -33.57 34.56 31.61
N ARG A 8 -33.35 35.26 30.49
CA ARG A 8 -32.65 34.69 29.33
C ARG A 8 -31.14 34.81 29.54
N ASP A 9 -30.49 33.66 29.64
CA ASP A 9 -29.04 33.48 29.58
C ASP A 9 -28.49 34.03 28.25
N GLY A 10 -27.68 35.09 28.34
CA GLY A 10 -26.98 35.70 27.23
C GLY A 10 -25.49 35.68 27.52
N SER A 11 -24.83 34.55 27.29
CA SER A 11 -23.37 34.47 27.35
C SER A 11 -22.76 35.28 26.21
N ARG A 12 -22.40 36.52 26.53
CA ARG A 12 -21.67 37.42 25.65
C ARG A 12 -20.20 37.00 25.68
N TRP A 13 -19.76 36.29 24.65
CA TRP A 13 -18.36 35.92 24.45
C TRP A 13 -17.48 37.18 24.47
N THR A 14 -16.80 37.45 25.59
CA THR A 14 -15.80 38.50 25.67
C THR A 14 -14.51 37.95 25.12
N LEU A 15 -14.12 38.42 23.93
CA LEU A 15 -12.82 38.15 23.34
C LEU A 15 -11.72 38.61 24.29
N ASP A 16 -10.99 37.66 24.86
CA ASP A 16 -9.82 37.94 25.68
C ASP A 16 -8.72 38.52 24.78
N ARG A 17 -8.45 39.81 24.95
CA ARG A 17 -7.43 40.52 24.18
C ARG A 17 -6.04 39.95 24.43
N THR A 18 -5.82 39.37 25.60
CA THR A 18 -4.54 38.79 26.00
C THR A 18 -4.26 37.51 25.22
N SER A 19 -5.26 36.62 25.10
CA SER A 19 -5.14 35.41 24.29
C SER A 19 -4.97 35.73 22.80
N LEU A 20 -5.71 36.72 22.29
CA LEU A 20 -5.57 37.21 20.92
C LEU A 20 -4.16 37.75 20.64
N GLU A 21 -3.60 38.52 21.55
CA GLU A 21 -2.26 39.09 21.39
C GLU A 21 -1.17 38.00 21.44
N LEU A 22 -1.35 37.00 22.31
CA LEU A 22 -0.49 35.82 22.38
C LEU A 22 -0.53 35.00 21.09
N ASP A 23 -1.72 34.72 20.56
CA ASP A 23 -1.90 34.00 19.30
C ASP A 23 -1.32 34.79 18.11
N LEU A 24 -1.52 36.11 18.09
CA LEU A 24 -0.97 36.98 17.04
C LEU A 24 0.56 37.00 17.08
N ARG A 25 1.17 37.10 18.26
CA ARG A 25 2.64 37.05 18.42
C ARG A 25 3.20 35.69 18.02
N ARG A 26 2.48 34.60 18.31
CA ARG A 26 2.87 33.24 17.93
C ARG A 26 2.80 33.03 16.42
N GLU A 27 1.77 33.55 15.77
CA GLU A 27 1.62 33.55 14.31
C GLU A 27 2.71 34.43 13.65
N LEU A 28 2.98 35.62 14.17
CA LEU A 28 4.02 36.52 13.65
C LEU A 28 5.46 36.01 13.87
N ALA A 29 5.70 35.21 14.92
CA ALA A 29 7.00 34.62 15.21
C ALA A 29 7.35 33.39 14.35
N MET A 30 6.40 32.86 13.57
CA MET A 30 6.69 31.75 12.66
C MET A 30 7.58 32.22 11.50
N PRO A 31 8.65 31.49 11.15
CA PRO A 31 9.49 31.82 10.01
C PRO A 31 8.64 31.97 8.74
N SER A 32 8.86 33.03 7.96
CA SER A 32 8.11 33.35 6.73
C SER A 32 7.98 32.17 5.77
N ARG A 33 8.98 31.27 5.72
CA ARG A 33 8.95 30.01 4.97
C ARG A 33 7.92 29.00 5.48
N ARG A 34 7.73 28.86 6.79
CA ARG A 34 6.72 27.96 7.38
C ARG A 34 5.31 28.51 7.18
N LEU A 35 5.13 29.82 7.34
CA LEU A 35 3.87 30.50 7.02
C LEU A 35 3.55 30.41 5.52
N PHE A 36 4.55 30.61 4.65
CA PHE A 36 4.39 30.48 3.20
C PHE A 36 4.02 29.05 2.83
N ASN A 37 4.72 28.03 3.33
CA ASN A 37 4.39 26.63 3.07
C ASN A 37 3.01 26.26 3.59
N ARG A 38 2.64 26.71 4.81
CA ARG A 38 1.30 26.51 5.38
C ARG A 38 0.23 27.18 4.51
N ARG A 39 0.48 28.41 4.06
CA ARG A 39 -0.45 29.16 3.19
C ARG A 39 -0.57 28.55 1.80
N LEU A 40 0.52 28.06 1.21
CA LEU A 40 0.51 27.37 -0.08
C LEU A 40 -0.28 26.05 0.00
N LEU A 41 -0.11 25.29 1.09
CA LEU A 41 -0.87 24.08 1.36
C LEU A 41 -2.36 24.36 1.57
N THR A 42 -2.70 25.44 2.31
CA THR A 42 -4.12 25.82 2.51
C THR A 42 -4.74 26.39 1.24
N LEU A 43 -4.00 27.17 0.44
CA LEU A 43 -4.52 27.71 -0.82
C LEU A 43 -4.70 26.61 -1.86
N GLY A 44 -3.74 25.68 -1.97
CA GLY A 44 -3.85 24.50 -2.82
C GLY A 44 -5.00 23.57 -2.43
N GLY A 45 -5.23 23.38 -1.12
CA GLY A 45 -6.41 22.65 -0.62
C GLY A 45 -7.73 23.35 -0.94
N LEU A 46 -7.78 24.68 -0.85
CA LEU A 46 -8.97 25.46 -1.19
C LEU A 46 -9.24 25.49 -2.70
N THR A 47 -8.22 25.53 -3.57
CA THR A 47 -8.40 25.46 -5.03
C THR A 47 -8.82 24.08 -5.51
N MET A 48 -8.56 23.02 -4.74
CA MET A 48 -9.13 21.69 -5.04
C MET A 48 -10.64 21.62 -4.75
N LEU A 49 -11.16 22.50 -3.89
CA LEU A 49 -12.58 22.56 -3.53
C LEU A 49 -13.40 23.50 -4.42
N THR A 50 -12.75 24.31 -5.27
CA THR A 50 -13.47 25.20 -6.20
C THR A 50 -14.02 24.40 -7.38
N GLY A 51 -15.17 23.74 -7.18
CA GLY A 51 -15.87 23.01 -8.23
C GLY A 51 -16.74 21.84 -7.76
N CYS A 52 -16.65 21.44 -6.48
CA CYS A 52 -17.51 20.39 -5.94
C CYS A 52 -18.79 20.99 -5.35
N THR A 53 -19.90 20.88 -6.08
CA THR A 53 -21.22 20.87 -5.44
C THR A 53 -21.37 19.50 -4.77
N LEU A 54 -21.40 19.45 -3.43
CA LEU A 54 -21.55 18.22 -2.62
C LEU A 54 -22.93 17.54 -2.77
N GLU A 55 -23.61 17.75 -3.88
CA GLU A 55 -24.99 17.32 -4.12
C GLU A 55 -25.09 16.14 -5.12
N ASP A 56 -24.00 15.83 -5.86
CA ASP A 56 -23.98 14.77 -6.87
C ASP A 56 -22.86 13.75 -6.61
N ASP A 57 -23.23 12.50 -6.36
CA ASP A 57 -22.33 11.37 -6.09
C ASP A 57 -21.27 11.20 -7.19
N ALA A 58 -21.63 11.44 -8.46
CA ALA A 58 -20.71 11.29 -9.59
C ALA A 58 -19.58 12.34 -9.56
N SER A 59 -19.89 13.56 -9.11
CA SER A 59 -18.91 14.64 -8.96
C SER A 59 -17.95 14.38 -7.81
N VAL A 60 -18.46 13.82 -6.71
CA VAL A 60 -17.68 13.42 -5.53
C VAL A 60 -16.74 12.28 -5.88
N GLU A 61 -17.22 11.22 -6.55
CA GLU A 61 -16.38 10.09 -6.98
C GLU A 61 -15.27 10.53 -7.94
N THR A 62 -15.60 11.41 -8.90
CA THR A 62 -14.59 11.97 -9.83
C THR A 62 -13.52 12.77 -9.08
N PHE A 63 -13.92 13.55 -8.08
CA PHE A 63 -13.00 14.29 -7.23
C PHE A 63 -12.10 13.36 -6.41
N LEU A 64 -12.69 12.39 -5.71
CA LEU A 64 -11.95 11.41 -4.90
C LEU A 64 -10.95 10.61 -5.74
N ALA A 65 -11.34 10.16 -6.94
CA ALA A 65 -10.44 9.49 -7.88
C ALA A 65 -9.29 10.40 -8.34
N THR A 66 -9.54 11.70 -8.46
CA THR A 66 -8.50 12.67 -8.83
C THR A 66 -7.51 12.90 -7.67
N VAL A 67 -8.02 13.06 -6.44
CA VAL A 67 -7.19 13.16 -5.24
C VAL A 67 -6.38 11.89 -5.01
N SER A 68 -6.99 10.72 -5.18
CA SER A 68 -6.31 9.41 -5.08
C SER A 68 -5.14 9.30 -6.07
N ARG A 69 -5.35 9.63 -7.35
CA ARG A 69 -4.28 9.64 -8.37
C ARG A 69 -3.18 10.66 -8.06
N MET A 70 -3.53 11.80 -7.47
CA MET A 70 -2.52 12.76 -7.01
C MET A 70 -1.70 12.18 -5.85
N ASN A 71 -2.35 11.57 -4.87
CA ASN A 71 -1.69 10.90 -3.76
C ASN A 71 -0.75 9.81 -4.25
N ASP A 72 -1.16 8.98 -5.22
CA ASP A 72 -0.30 7.96 -5.82
C ASP A 72 0.97 8.55 -6.46
N ARG A 73 0.84 9.69 -7.19
CA ARG A 73 1.99 10.39 -7.77
C ARG A 73 2.94 10.94 -6.71
N VAL A 74 2.40 11.50 -5.64
CA VAL A 74 3.22 12.04 -4.53
C VAL A 74 3.93 10.91 -3.80
N GLN A 75 3.25 9.80 -3.51
CA GLN A 75 3.88 8.64 -2.88
C GLN A 75 4.95 8.02 -3.76
N ALA A 76 4.70 7.88 -5.07
CA ALA A 76 5.70 7.41 -6.03
C ALA A 76 6.93 8.33 -6.10
N TRP A 77 6.74 9.65 -6.01
CA TRP A 77 7.85 10.61 -5.97
C TRP A 77 8.65 10.54 -4.66
N LEU A 78 7.98 10.30 -3.52
CA LEU A 78 8.63 10.15 -2.22
C LEU A 78 9.34 8.79 -2.05
N PHE A 79 8.92 7.79 -2.82
CA PHE A 79 9.45 6.44 -2.71
C PHE A 79 10.92 6.40 -3.13
N SER A 80 11.72 5.71 -2.32
CA SER A 80 13.12 5.43 -2.62
C SER A 80 13.26 3.93 -2.83
N GLY A 81 13.80 3.54 -3.99
CA GLY A 81 14.10 2.14 -4.31
C GLY A 81 15.20 1.51 -3.43
N GLU A 82 15.87 2.31 -2.59
CA GLU A 82 17.01 1.88 -1.76
C GLU A 82 16.74 1.99 -0.26
N ARG A 83 15.75 2.80 0.15
CA ARG A 83 15.42 2.97 1.57
C ARG A 83 14.67 1.74 2.07
N LEU A 84 15.35 0.94 2.87
CA LEU A 84 14.77 -0.24 3.51
C LEU A 84 13.68 0.13 4.53
N ALA A 85 12.61 -0.66 4.54
CA ALA A 85 11.67 -0.75 5.63
C ALA A 85 12.34 -1.31 6.89
N PRO A 86 11.88 -0.93 8.10
CA PRO A 86 12.42 -1.45 9.35
C PRO A 86 12.42 -2.97 9.42
N THR A 87 13.54 -3.53 9.87
CA THR A 87 13.70 -4.95 10.18
C THR A 87 13.62 -5.18 11.68
N TYR A 88 13.17 -6.37 12.06
CA TYR A 88 12.93 -6.74 13.46
C TYR A 88 13.69 -8.03 13.81
N THR A 89 13.58 -8.45 15.07
CA THR A 89 14.18 -9.68 15.59
C THR A 89 13.12 -10.77 15.74
N GLU A 90 13.55 -12.02 15.99
CA GLU A 90 12.62 -13.12 16.25
C GLU A 90 11.76 -12.91 17.51
N ALA A 91 12.27 -12.13 18.47
CA ALA A 91 11.53 -11.79 19.69
C ALA A 91 10.32 -10.88 19.41
N ASP A 92 10.33 -10.16 18.28
CA ASP A 92 9.27 -9.24 17.89
C ASP A 92 8.14 -9.92 17.09
N LEU A 93 8.27 -11.22 16.78
CA LEU A 93 7.33 -11.93 15.92
C LEU A 93 5.93 -11.98 16.53
N THR A 94 4.94 -11.63 15.71
CA THR A 94 3.53 -11.75 16.08
C THR A 94 3.07 -13.19 15.88
N ARG A 95 2.63 -13.85 16.96
CA ARG A 95 2.12 -15.22 16.94
C ARG A 95 0.77 -15.28 17.72
N PRO A 96 -0.33 -15.76 17.11
CA PRO A 96 -0.45 -16.11 15.69
C PRO A 96 -0.35 -14.88 14.78
N PHE A 97 0.12 -15.07 13.54
CA PHE A 97 0.09 -14.01 12.54
C PHE A 97 -1.32 -13.88 11.96
N PRO A 98 -1.88 -12.65 11.87
CA PRO A 98 -3.26 -12.49 11.43
C PRO A 98 -3.50 -12.96 9.99
N PHE A 99 -4.62 -13.65 9.78
CA PHE A 99 -5.12 -13.95 8.44
C PHE A 99 -5.67 -12.69 7.78
N ASN A 100 -5.54 -12.59 6.46
CA ASN A 100 -6.01 -11.45 5.69
C ASN A 100 -6.40 -11.85 4.26
N ALA A 101 -7.65 -11.64 3.86
CA ALA A 101 -8.16 -11.84 2.52
C ALA A 101 -9.52 -11.13 2.39
N TYR A 102 -10.06 -11.03 1.18
CA TYR A 102 -11.46 -10.60 0.98
C TYR A 102 -12.47 -11.75 1.18
N TYR A 103 -11.97 -12.93 1.53
CA TYR A 103 -12.74 -14.15 1.81
C TYR A 103 -12.41 -14.68 3.22
N GLY A 104 -13.24 -15.61 3.72
CA GLY A 104 -13.02 -16.26 5.01
C GLY A 104 -11.89 -17.29 4.96
N ILE A 105 -11.31 -17.64 6.11
CA ILE A 105 -10.20 -18.63 6.17
C ILE A 105 -10.59 -20.01 5.62
N ASP A 106 -11.87 -20.35 5.67
CA ASP A 106 -12.42 -21.62 5.16
C ASP A 106 -12.48 -21.66 3.62
N ASP A 107 -12.40 -20.49 2.96
CA ASP A 107 -12.44 -20.34 1.49
C ASP A 107 -11.05 -20.21 0.87
N VAL A 108 -9.98 -20.44 1.64
CA VAL A 108 -8.61 -20.36 1.16
C VAL A 108 -8.40 -21.33 -0.01
N PRO A 109 -7.91 -20.85 -1.17
CA PRO A 109 -7.76 -21.71 -2.34
C PRO A 109 -6.68 -22.78 -2.09
N HIS A 110 -6.99 -24.00 -2.51
CA HIS A 110 -6.03 -25.09 -2.49
C HIS A 110 -5.32 -25.20 -3.84
N VAL A 111 -4.01 -24.96 -3.85
CA VAL A 111 -3.16 -25.09 -5.04
C VAL A 111 -2.37 -26.40 -4.94
N ASP A 112 -2.55 -27.30 -5.91
CA ASP A 112 -1.80 -28.55 -5.98
C ASP A 112 -0.35 -28.30 -6.44
N ALA A 113 0.60 -28.61 -5.57
CA ALA A 113 2.02 -28.41 -5.82
C ALA A 113 2.56 -29.20 -7.02
N SER A 114 2.01 -30.38 -7.30
CA SER A 114 2.50 -31.28 -8.34
C SER A 114 2.16 -30.78 -9.76
N THR A 115 1.01 -30.12 -9.88
CA THR A 115 0.49 -29.58 -11.14
C THR A 115 0.73 -28.08 -11.27
N TYR A 116 1.15 -27.39 -10.20
CA TYR A 116 1.43 -25.95 -10.24
C TYR A 116 2.45 -25.57 -11.31
N ARG A 117 2.15 -24.48 -12.01
CA ARG A 117 2.97 -23.90 -13.06
C ARG A 117 2.87 -22.37 -13.02
N LEU A 118 3.99 -21.68 -12.79
CA LEU A 118 4.03 -20.22 -12.89
C LEU A 118 4.15 -19.80 -14.36
N VAL A 119 3.21 -18.97 -14.81
CA VAL A 119 3.18 -18.41 -16.16
C VAL A 119 3.80 -17.02 -16.16
N LEU A 120 4.68 -16.76 -17.13
CA LEU A 120 5.31 -15.45 -17.34
C LEU A 120 4.92 -14.89 -18.71
N SER A 121 4.41 -13.66 -18.75
CA SER A 121 3.95 -13.03 -19.99
C SER A 121 4.34 -11.55 -20.09
N GLY A 122 3.83 -10.85 -21.11
CA GLY A 122 4.18 -9.45 -21.38
C GLY A 122 5.63 -9.25 -21.85
N ARG A 123 6.31 -8.22 -21.35
CA ARG A 123 7.68 -7.79 -21.69
C ARG A 123 8.74 -8.63 -20.95
N VAL A 124 8.63 -9.95 -21.11
CA VAL A 124 9.55 -10.94 -20.54
C VAL A 124 10.10 -11.78 -21.69
N THR A 125 11.41 -12.00 -21.76
CA THR A 125 12.01 -12.85 -22.80
C THR A 125 11.95 -14.33 -22.43
N GLY A 126 12.17 -14.68 -21.16
CA GLY A 126 12.07 -16.04 -20.63
C GLY A 126 10.64 -16.49 -20.31
N LYS A 127 9.74 -16.47 -21.31
CA LYS A 127 8.30 -16.85 -21.18
C LYS A 127 8.04 -18.35 -21.00
N ARG A 128 9.03 -19.10 -20.50
CA ARG A 128 8.81 -20.51 -20.17
C ARG A 128 7.97 -20.61 -18.91
N VAL A 129 7.33 -21.77 -18.77
CA VAL A 129 6.64 -22.14 -17.53
C VAL A 129 7.68 -22.58 -16.50
N TRP A 130 7.50 -22.17 -15.24
CA TRP A 130 8.34 -22.58 -14.11
C TRP A 130 7.61 -23.55 -13.19
N ALA A 131 8.26 -24.65 -12.85
CA ALA A 131 7.80 -25.56 -11.80
C ALA A 131 8.23 -25.07 -10.40
N LEU A 132 7.58 -25.57 -9.34
CA LEU A 132 7.86 -25.10 -7.98
C LEU A 132 9.26 -25.43 -7.49
N ASP A 133 9.77 -26.61 -7.81
CA ASP A 133 11.13 -27.04 -7.46
C ASP A 133 12.19 -26.10 -8.04
N GLU A 134 12.01 -25.66 -9.29
CA GLU A 134 12.89 -24.68 -9.93
C GLU A 134 12.85 -23.32 -9.23
N LEU A 135 11.67 -22.89 -8.78
CA LEU A 135 11.48 -21.62 -8.07
C LEU A 135 12.09 -21.68 -6.66
N TYR A 136 11.95 -22.80 -5.96
CA TYR A 136 12.54 -23.01 -4.64
C TYR A 136 14.07 -23.17 -4.68
N ALA A 137 14.63 -23.56 -5.83
CA ALA A 137 16.08 -23.64 -6.03
C ALA A 137 16.75 -22.28 -6.34
N LEU A 138 15.98 -21.20 -6.48
CA LEU A 138 16.51 -19.86 -6.70
C LEU A 138 17.20 -19.30 -5.44
N PRO A 139 18.08 -18.26 -5.59
CA PRO A 139 18.75 -17.65 -4.45
C PRO A 139 17.77 -17.18 -3.39
N HIS A 140 17.98 -17.63 -2.15
CA HIS A 140 17.12 -17.34 -1.02
C HIS A 140 17.61 -16.12 -0.24
N ALA A 141 16.66 -15.33 0.25
CA ALA A 141 16.85 -14.28 1.23
C ALA A 141 15.70 -14.34 2.26
N GLU A 142 15.99 -13.92 3.47
CA GLU A 142 15.02 -13.85 4.56
C GLU A 142 14.94 -12.43 5.13
N GLN A 143 13.74 -12.05 5.58
CA GLN A 143 13.54 -10.80 6.29
C GLN A 143 12.48 -10.93 7.38
N ILE A 144 12.71 -10.31 8.53
CA ILE A 144 11.71 -10.10 9.57
C ILE A 144 11.21 -8.67 9.45
N THR A 145 9.98 -8.50 8.97
CA THR A 145 9.43 -7.18 8.62
C THR A 145 7.97 -7.05 9.06
N ARG A 146 7.54 -5.81 9.27
CA ARG A 146 6.15 -5.49 9.60
C ARG A 146 5.28 -5.55 8.35
N HIS A 147 4.14 -6.22 8.46
CA HIS A 147 3.01 -6.14 7.56
C HIS A 147 2.00 -5.15 8.14
N ILE A 148 1.55 -4.20 7.33
CA ILE A 148 0.56 -3.19 7.74
C ILE A 148 -0.68 -3.40 6.91
N CYS A 149 -1.78 -3.80 7.56
CA CYS A 149 -3.05 -3.98 6.89
C CYS A 149 -3.82 -2.67 6.85
N VAL A 150 -4.57 -2.48 5.76
CA VAL A 150 -5.48 -1.35 5.60
C VAL A 150 -6.63 -1.38 6.62
N GLU A 151 -6.92 -2.55 7.18
CA GLU A 151 -7.94 -2.77 8.22
C GLU A 151 -7.52 -2.25 9.62
N GLY A 152 -6.38 -1.55 9.72
CA GLY A 152 -5.97 -0.85 10.95
C GLY A 152 -5.12 -1.68 11.91
N TRP A 153 -4.62 -2.84 11.49
CA TRP A 153 -3.71 -3.66 12.28
C TRP A 153 -2.34 -3.82 11.61
N SER A 154 -1.33 -4.20 12.39
CA SER A 154 -0.01 -4.57 11.88
C SER A 154 0.55 -5.77 12.62
N ALA A 155 1.35 -6.58 11.93
CA ALA A 155 1.98 -7.78 12.49
C ALA A 155 3.40 -7.94 11.96
N ILE A 156 4.30 -8.45 12.79
CA ILE A 156 5.69 -8.70 12.41
C ILE A 156 5.83 -10.17 12.06
N GLY A 157 6.30 -10.46 10.85
CA GLY A 157 6.48 -11.81 10.34
C GLY A 157 7.86 -12.02 9.73
N ARG A 158 8.33 -13.26 9.80
CA ARG A 158 9.57 -13.74 9.18
C ARG A 158 9.23 -14.39 7.86
N TRP A 159 9.74 -13.83 6.76
CA TRP A 159 9.42 -14.25 5.39
C TRP A 159 10.69 -14.64 4.65
N GLY A 160 10.67 -15.78 3.98
CA GLY A 160 11.78 -16.31 3.21
C GLY A 160 11.41 -16.57 1.75
N GLY A 161 12.34 -16.33 0.83
CA GLY A 161 12.17 -16.62 -0.59
C GLY A 161 13.17 -15.88 -1.46
N THR A 162 12.83 -15.71 -2.74
CA THR A 162 13.76 -15.12 -3.72
C THR A 162 13.60 -13.59 -3.80
N PRO A 163 14.68 -12.80 -3.73
CA PRO A 163 14.61 -11.37 -4.05
C PRO A 163 13.98 -11.15 -5.43
N PHE A 164 12.86 -10.43 -5.47
CA PHE A 164 12.02 -10.38 -6.66
C PHE A 164 12.72 -9.70 -7.85
N GLY A 165 13.49 -8.64 -7.59
CA GLY A 165 14.32 -8.02 -8.61
C GLY A 165 15.37 -8.96 -9.23
N ALA A 166 15.91 -9.92 -8.45
CA ALA A 166 16.81 -10.94 -8.97
C ALA A 166 16.06 -11.96 -9.84
N PHE A 167 14.85 -12.36 -9.43
CA PHE A 167 13.98 -13.21 -10.24
C PHE A 167 13.63 -12.54 -11.57
N LEU A 168 13.18 -11.28 -11.57
CA LEU A 168 12.85 -10.51 -12.77
C LEU A 168 14.03 -10.46 -13.76
N ARG A 169 15.24 -10.17 -13.26
CA ARG A 169 16.45 -10.20 -14.10
C ARG A 169 16.72 -11.59 -14.67
N ARG A 170 16.55 -12.64 -13.86
CA ARG A 170 16.80 -14.03 -14.29
C ARG A 170 15.82 -14.51 -15.36
N VAL A 171 14.57 -14.10 -15.30
CA VAL A 171 13.57 -14.45 -16.33
C VAL A 171 13.65 -13.53 -17.56
N GLY A 172 14.57 -12.56 -17.55
CA GLY A 172 14.74 -11.61 -18.65
C GLY A 172 13.54 -10.69 -18.82
N ALA A 173 12.97 -10.22 -17.70
CA ALA A 173 11.99 -9.15 -17.67
C ALA A 173 12.62 -7.83 -18.10
N ASP A 174 11.89 -7.03 -18.88
CA ASP A 174 12.25 -5.66 -19.19
C ASP A 174 12.06 -4.79 -17.94
N THR A 175 13.15 -4.57 -17.19
CA THR A 175 13.13 -3.77 -15.96
C THR A 175 13.05 -2.26 -16.22
N SER A 176 12.96 -1.83 -17.49
CA SER A 176 12.65 -0.44 -17.85
C SER A 176 11.14 -0.20 -18.04
N ALA A 177 10.35 -1.28 -18.10
CA ALA A 177 8.90 -1.20 -18.16
C ALA A 177 8.32 -0.60 -16.86
N LYS A 178 7.09 -0.07 -16.95
CA LYS A 178 6.48 0.65 -15.81
C LYS A 178 5.96 -0.27 -14.71
N TYR A 179 5.39 -1.42 -15.06
CA TYR A 179 4.59 -2.21 -14.13
C TYR A 179 4.89 -3.70 -14.20
N VAL A 180 4.65 -4.36 -13.07
CA VAL A 180 4.50 -5.81 -12.96
C VAL A 180 3.09 -6.10 -12.46
N GLY A 181 2.37 -6.97 -13.17
CA GLY A 181 1.03 -7.42 -12.79
C GLY A 181 1.02 -8.90 -12.40
N PHE A 182 0.02 -9.27 -11.60
CA PHE A 182 -0.14 -10.58 -10.99
C PHE A 182 -1.59 -11.06 -11.16
N LYS A 183 -1.77 -12.35 -11.41
CA LYS A 183 -3.06 -13.04 -11.28
C LYS A 183 -2.92 -14.22 -10.34
N CYS A 184 -3.92 -14.43 -9.51
CA CYS A 184 -3.87 -15.36 -8.39
C CYS A 184 -4.95 -16.45 -8.54
N ALA A 185 -4.81 -17.53 -7.78
CA ALA A 185 -5.71 -18.68 -7.84
C ALA A 185 -7.12 -18.40 -7.29
N ASP A 186 -7.28 -17.33 -6.51
CA ASP A 186 -8.53 -16.91 -5.86
C ASP A 186 -9.33 -15.88 -6.66
N ASP A 187 -8.92 -15.56 -7.90
CA ASP A 187 -9.39 -14.43 -8.72
C ASP A 187 -8.86 -13.05 -8.27
N TYR A 188 -7.98 -13.01 -7.28
CA TYR A 188 -7.26 -11.78 -6.94
C TYR A 188 -6.28 -11.39 -8.04
N TYR A 189 -6.21 -10.11 -8.34
CA TYR A 189 -5.24 -9.55 -9.26
C TYR A 189 -4.69 -8.24 -8.70
N GLU A 190 -3.42 -7.97 -8.99
CA GLU A 190 -2.74 -6.80 -8.46
C GLU A 190 -1.64 -6.35 -9.41
N SER A 191 -1.23 -5.10 -9.30
CA SER A 191 -0.03 -4.59 -9.98
C SER A 191 0.79 -3.66 -9.12
N ILE A 192 2.09 -3.56 -9.43
CA ILE A 192 3.02 -2.66 -8.76
C ILE A 192 3.91 -1.95 -9.76
N ASP A 193 4.45 -0.80 -9.35
CA ASP A 193 5.49 -0.11 -10.10
C ASP A 193 6.81 -0.90 -10.10
N MET A 194 7.55 -0.81 -11.20
CA MET A 194 8.83 -1.50 -11.36
C MET A 194 9.85 -1.13 -10.25
N PRO A 195 9.97 0.14 -9.78
CA PRO A 195 10.82 0.44 -8.63
C PRO A 195 10.47 -0.36 -7.37
N THR A 196 9.19 -0.52 -7.03
CA THR A 196 8.76 -1.42 -5.95
C THR A 196 9.14 -2.87 -6.24
N ALA A 197 8.95 -3.35 -7.47
CA ALA A 197 9.31 -4.71 -7.85
C ALA A 197 10.82 -5.00 -7.70
N LEU A 198 11.65 -4.00 -7.98
CA LEU A 198 13.11 -4.07 -7.88
C LEU A 198 13.65 -3.77 -6.48
N HIS A 199 12.81 -3.31 -5.56
CA HIS A 199 13.22 -2.94 -4.21
C HIS A 199 13.89 -4.13 -3.49
N PRO A 200 15.01 -3.94 -2.75
CA PRO A 200 15.77 -5.03 -2.15
C PRO A 200 14.99 -5.94 -1.19
N GLN A 201 13.94 -5.42 -0.55
CA GLN A 201 13.07 -6.16 0.37
C GLN A 201 11.79 -6.69 -0.27
N THR A 202 11.60 -6.51 -1.59
CA THR A 202 10.50 -7.18 -2.29
C THR A 202 10.91 -8.62 -2.57
N LEU A 203 10.22 -9.56 -1.92
CA LEU A 203 10.48 -10.99 -2.04
C LEU A 203 9.35 -11.68 -2.77
N LEU A 204 9.71 -12.60 -3.67
CA LEU A 204 8.84 -13.70 -4.01
C LEU A 204 8.98 -14.74 -2.89
N ALA A 205 8.06 -14.68 -1.92
CA ALA A 205 8.13 -15.46 -0.70
C ALA A 205 7.55 -16.86 -0.91
N PHE A 206 8.28 -17.85 -0.40
CA PHE A 206 7.92 -19.27 -0.39
C PHE A 206 7.80 -19.83 1.03
N GLU A 207 8.29 -19.08 2.01
CA GLU A 207 8.41 -19.50 3.40
C GLU A 207 7.89 -18.44 4.36
N TYR A 208 7.31 -18.92 5.46
CA TYR A 208 6.90 -18.14 6.62
C TYR A 208 7.37 -18.85 7.89
N ASP A 209 8.04 -18.11 8.78
CA ASP A 209 8.62 -18.60 10.04
C ASP A 209 9.46 -19.89 9.87
N GLY A 210 10.32 -19.90 8.84
CA GLY A 210 11.25 -21.00 8.54
C GLY A 210 10.60 -22.26 7.95
N ARG A 211 9.31 -22.21 7.61
CA ARG A 211 8.57 -23.33 7.00
C ARG A 211 7.99 -22.92 5.65
N ARG A 212 7.70 -23.90 4.80
CA ARG A 212 6.97 -23.64 3.55
C ARG A 212 5.65 -22.93 3.87
N LEU A 213 5.27 -21.95 3.04
CA LEU A 213 4.03 -21.19 3.25
C LEU A 213 2.85 -22.14 3.43
N PRO A 214 2.03 -21.97 4.47
CA PRO A 214 0.75 -22.63 4.53
C PRO A 214 -0.23 -21.94 3.56
N ALA A 215 -1.36 -22.58 3.27
CA ALA A 215 -2.32 -22.07 2.30
C ALA A 215 -2.83 -20.68 2.68
N GLU A 216 -3.11 -20.42 3.96
CA GLU A 216 -3.69 -19.17 4.44
C GLU A 216 -2.77 -17.95 4.21
N PHE A 217 -1.47 -18.21 4.03
CA PHE A 217 -0.45 -17.20 3.73
C PHE A 217 0.00 -17.18 2.28
N GLY A 218 -0.69 -17.91 1.40
CA GLY A 218 -0.51 -17.80 -0.05
C GLY A 218 0.30 -18.90 -0.68
N PHE A 219 0.30 -20.12 -0.14
CA PHE A 219 0.90 -21.27 -0.84
C PHE A 219 0.42 -21.33 -2.31
N PRO A 220 1.31 -21.53 -3.29
CA PRO A 220 2.72 -21.91 -3.14
C PRO A 220 3.70 -20.74 -3.07
N MET A 221 3.24 -19.52 -3.38
CA MET A 221 4.03 -18.30 -3.27
C MET A 221 3.15 -17.06 -3.11
N LYS A 222 3.70 -16.08 -2.42
CA LYS A 222 3.15 -14.72 -2.36
C LYS A 222 4.22 -13.70 -2.71
N LEU A 223 3.80 -12.50 -3.07
CA LEU A 223 4.70 -11.37 -3.06
C LEU A 223 4.71 -10.75 -1.66
N ARG A 224 5.90 -10.45 -1.15
CA ARG A 224 6.09 -9.78 0.14
C ARG A 224 6.84 -8.47 -0.06
N MET A 225 6.16 -7.36 0.23
CA MET A 225 6.65 -5.99 0.08
C MET A 225 6.43 -5.21 1.38
N PRO A 226 7.45 -5.04 2.23
CA PRO A 226 7.31 -4.31 3.49
C PRO A 226 7.17 -2.79 3.33
N THR A 227 7.37 -2.27 2.12
CA THR A 227 7.16 -0.86 1.78
C THR A 227 5.74 -0.55 1.32
N LYS A 228 4.85 -1.56 1.32
CA LYS A 228 3.47 -1.47 0.83
C LYS A 228 2.48 -2.06 1.84
N LEU A 229 1.26 -1.54 1.79
CA LEU A 229 0.11 -2.05 2.53
C LEU A 229 -0.24 -3.48 2.13
N GLY A 230 -0.94 -4.16 3.04
CA GLY A 230 -1.18 -5.60 2.95
C GLY A 230 -1.91 -6.06 1.69
N TYR A 231 -2.87 -5.27 1.18
CA TYR A 231 -3.60 -5.62 -0.04
C TYR A 231 -2.70 -5.63 -1.29
N LYS A 232 -1.62 -4.83 -1.29
CA LYS A 232 -0.64 -4.85 -2.40
C LYS A 232 0.17 -6.14 -2.46
N ASN A 233 0.10 -7.03 -1.46
CA ASN A 233 0.93 -8.24 -1.35
C ASN A 233 0.14 -9.49 -1.84
N PRO A 234 0.01 -9.74 -3.16
CA PRO A 234 -0.79 -10.84 -3.70
C PRO A 234 -0.31 -12.20 -3.21
N LYS A 235 -1.27 -13.10 -2.98
CA LYS A 235 -1.09 -14.48 -2.53
C LYS A 235 -1.44 -15.44 -3.67
N HIS A 236 -1.02 -16.70 -3.59
CA HIS A 236 -1.43 -17.75 -4.54
C HIS A 236 -1.15 -17.37 -6.01
N ILE A 237 0.01 -16.77 -6.29
CA ILE A 237 0.31 -16.20 -7.60
C ILE A 237 0.40 -17.32 -8.65
N MET A 238 -0.30 -17.16 -9.78
CA MET A 238 -0.34 -18.10 -10.91
C MET A 238 0.29 -17.53 -12.17
N GLU A 239 0.13 -16.22 -12.41
CA GLU A 239 0.72 -15.52 -13.56
C GLU A 239 1.40 -14.23 -13.11
N MET A 240 2.54 -13.92 -13.72
CA MET A 240 3.18 -12.60 -13.66
C MET A 240 3.40 -12.05 -15.06
N PHE A 241 3.19 -10.76 -15.24
CA PHE A 241 3.41 -10.09 -16.52
C PHE A 241 4.03 -8.71 -16.36
N VAL A 242 4.87 -8.33 -17.31
CA VAL A 242 5.53 -7.02 -17.34
C VAL A 242 4.93 -6.16 -18.45
N THR A 243 4.60 -4.91 -18.14
CA THR A 243 3.86 -4.04 -19.07
C THR A 243 4.11 -2.55 -18.82
N ASP A 244 3.86 -1.72 -19.84
CA ASP A 244 3.82 -0.26 -19.74
C ASP A 244 2.40 0.29 -19.59
N THR A 245 1.40 -0.56 -19.77
CA THR A 245 -0.01 -0.23 -19.61
C THR A 245 -0.41 -0.45 -18.17
N TYR A 246 -1.07 0.55 -17.58
CA TYR A 246 -1.57 0.49 -16.21
C TYR A 246 -2.55 -0.69 -16.03
N PRO A 247 -2.22 -1.73 -15.21
CA PRO A 247 -3.04 -2.94 -15.15
C PRO A 247 -4.23 -2.86 -14.19
N GLY A 248 -4.29 -1.84 -13.31
CA GLY A 248 -5.25 -1.80 -12.20
C GLY A 248 -4.89 -2.76 -11.07
N GLY A 249 -5.87 -3.11 -10.26
CA GLY A 249 -5.72 -4.07 -9.15
C GLY A 249 -7.05 -4.25 -8.43
N TYR A 250 -7.28 -5.41 -7.83
CA TYR A 250 -8.60 -5.80 -7.32
C TYR A 250 -9.23 -4.75 -6.39
N TRP A 251 -8.52 -4.29 -5.37
CA TRP A 251 -9.02 -3.23 -4.47
C TRP A 251 -8.91 -1.83 -5.08
N VAL A 252 -7.95 -1.63 -5.97
CA VAL A 252 -7.75 -0.34 -6.64
C VAL A 252 -8.93 0.00 -7.54
N ASP A 253 -9.46 -1.01 -8.22
CA ASP A 253 -10.64 -0.91 -9.06
C ASP A 253 -11.92 -0.73 -8.22
N GLN A 254 -11.82 -0.89 -6.89
CA GLN A 254 -12.85 -0.60 -5.90
C GLN A 254 -12.59 0.72 -5.14
N GLY A 255 -11.68 1.56 -5.63
CA GLY A 255 -11.43 2.91 -5.09
C GLY A 255 -10.25 3.02 -4.12
N TYR A 256 -9.48 1.95 -3.90
CA TYR A 256 -8.27 2.04 -3.08
C TYR A 256 -7.15 2.76 -3.86
N ASN A 257 -6.25 3.43 -3.15
CA ASN A 257 -5.06 4.03 -3.77
C ASN A 257 -4.23 2.96 -4.47
N TRP A 258 -3.70 3.24 -5.66
CA TRP A 258 -2.92 2.25 -6.37
C TRP A 258 -1.53 2.04 -5.78
N PHE A 259 -0.88 3.12 -5.35
CA PHE A 259 0.51 3.05 -4.88
C PHE A 259 0.63 2.30 -3.56
N GLY A 260 -0.30 2.51 -2.63
CA GLY A 260 -0.44 1.76 -1.39
C GLY A 260 0.83 1.70 -0.52
N GLY A 261 1.56 2.81 -0.37
CA GLY A 261 2.78 2.87 0.44
C GLY A 261 2.51 2.74 1.94
N SER A 262 3.48 2.23 2.70
CA SER A 262 3.41 2.05 4.16
C SER A 262 4.66 2.55 4.89
#